data_AF-A0A7L7VWT3-F1
#
_entry.id   AF-A0A7L7VWT3-F1
#
_cell.length_a   1.000
_cell.length_b   1.000
_cell.length_c   1.000
_cell.angle_alpha   90.00
_cell.angle_beta   90.00
_cell.angle_gamma   90.00
#
_symmetry.space_group_name_H-M   'P 1'
#
loop_
_entity.id
_entity.type
_entity.pdbx_description
1 polymer ?
#
loop_
_entity_poly.entity_id
_entity_poly.type
_entity_poly.pdbx_seq_one_letter_code
_entity_poly.pdbx_strand_id
1 'polypeptide(L)' 'MGLISSLKKAFSKPYKTVSVAMCQSGVRSASAARLLASQGYEAYSLRGGMGAWRSAGEPVR' A
#
# COMPACT_ATOMS: atom_id res chain seq x y z
N MET A 1 6.34 -6.44 33.82
CA MET A 1 6.38 -6.22 32.35
C MET A 1 5.36 -7.02 31.51
N GLY A 2 4.53 -7.93 32.04
CA GLY A 2 3.71 -8.83 31.20
C GLY A 2 2.33 -8.33 30.74
N LEU A 3 1.69 -7.42 31.49
CA LEU A 3 0.31 -7.00 31.17
C LEU A 3 0.23 -6.12 29.90
N ILE A 4 1.21 -5.23 29.73
CA ILE A 4 1.25 -4.26 28.63
C ILE A 4 1.51 -4.95 27.27
N SER A 5 2.34 -5.99 27.23
CA SER A 5 2.59 -6.74 25.99
C SER A 5 1.36 -7.54 25.54
N SER A 6 0.62 -8.10 26.50
CA SER A 6 -0.63 -8.84 26.23
C SER A 6 -1.72 -7.93 25.65
N LEU A 7 -1.86 -6.72 26.20
CA LEU A 7 -2.79 -5.71 25.68
C LEU A 7 -2.39 -5.25 24.27
N LYS A 8 -1.10 -4.95 24.02
CA LYS A 8 -0.63 -4.57 22.68
C LYS A 8 -0.94 -5.64 21.61
N LYS A 9 -0.83 -6.92 21.97
CA LYS A 9 -1.15 -8.02 21.06
C LYS A 9 -2.66 -8.11 20.81
N ALA A 10 -3.48 -7.98 21.84
CA ALA A 10 -4.94 -8.00 21.73
C ALA A 10 -5.50 -6.85 20.87
N PHE A 11 -4.84 -5.68 20.89
CA PHE A 11 -5.23 -4.50 20.10
C PHE A 11 -4.48 -4.34 18.78
N SER A 12 -3.63 -5.31 18.40
CA SER A 12 -2.94 -5.26 17.11
C SER A 12 -3.92 -5.54 15.96
N LYS A 13 -3.78 -4.83 14.83
CA LYS A 13 -4.59 -5.08 13.64
C LYS A 13 -4.38 -6.54 13.19
N PRO A 14 -5.45 -7.28 12.87
CA PRO A 14 -5.33 -8.69 12.46
C PRO A 14 -4.73 -8.86 11.06
N TYR A 15 -4.48 -7.76 10.34
CA TYR A 15 -3.90 -7.76 9.00
C TYR A 15 -2.73 -6.79 8.88
N LYS A 16 -1.75 -7.20 8.09
CA LYS A 16 -0.69 -6.31 7.63
C LYS A 16 -1.29 -5.31 6.65
N THR A 17 -1.02 -4.02 6.84
CA THR A 17 -1.49 -2.99 5.93
C THR A 17 -0.54 -2.89 4.74
N VAL A 18 -1.05 -3.17 3.55
CA VAL A 18 -0.33 -3.02 2.27
C VAL A 18 -0.78 -1.73 1.59
N SER A 19 0.17 -0.92 1.16
CA SER A 19 -0.10 0.34 0.46
C SER A 19 0.14 0.19 -1.04
N VAL A 20 -0.81 0.59 -1.88
CA VAL A 20 -0.61 0.63 -3.33
C VAL A 20 -0.70 2.07 -3.80
N ALA A 21 0.43 2.61 -4.27
CA ALA A 21 0.49 3.92 -4.90
C ALA A 21 0.05 3.81 -6.37
N MET A 22 -0.74 4.78 -6.83
CA MET A 22 -1.21 4.83 -8.21
C MET A 22 -1.16 6.26 -8.76
N CYS A 23 -0.85 6.36 -10.05
CA CYS A 23 -0.96 7.61 -10.83
C CYS A 23 -1.46 7.28 -12.24
N GLN A 24 -1.38 8.21 -13.19
CA GLN A 24 -1.88 8.00 -14.55
C GLN A 24 -1.23 6.80 -15.27
N SER A 25 0.11 6.72 -15.29
CA SER A 25 0.89 5.76 -16.08
C SER A 25 1.81 4.85 -15.26
N GLY A 26 1.88 5.04 -13.94
CA GLY A 26 2.75 4.29 -13.04
C GLY A 26 4.12 4.94 -12.74
N VAL A 27 4.55 5.95 -13.50
CA VAL A 27 5.89 6.57 -13.33
C VAL A 27 6.03 7.27 -11.97
N ARG A 28 5.10 8.16 -11.63
CA ARG A 28 5.14 8.92 -10.35
C ARG A 28 4.89 8.02 -9.15
N SER A 29 3.99 7.03 -9.28
CA SER A 29 3.65 6.13 -8.20
C SER A 29 4.79 5.15 -7.89
N ALA A 30 5.66 4.83 -8.85
CA ALA A 30 6.87 4.06 -8.59
C ALA A 30 7.81 4.78 -7.62
N SER A 31 8.02 6.08 -7.81
CA SER A 31 8.79 6.90 -6.88
C SER A 31 8.13 6.98 -5.51
N ALA A 32 6.81 7.17 -5.46
CA ALA A 32 6.06 7.19 -4.19
C ALA A 32 6.16 5.86 -3.43
N ALA A 33 6.02 4.72 -4.13
CA ALA A 33 6.16 3.39 -3.53
C ALA A 33 7.57 3.17 -2.97
N ARG A 34 8.62 3.62 -3.67
CA ARG A 34 10.00 3.57 -3.17
C ARG A 34 10.20 4.41 -1.91
N LEU A 35 9.62 5.62 -1.88
CA LEU A 35 9.67 6.49 -0.70
C LEU A 35 8.98 5.81 0.50
N LEU A 36 7.78 5.27 0.30
CA LEU A 36 7.06 4.51 1.34
C LEU A 36 7.85 3.29 1.81
N ALA A 37 8.45 2.53 0.89
CA ALA A 37 9.29 1.39 1.23
C ALA A 37 10.50 1.81 2.07
N SER A 38 11.14 2.95 1.76
CA SER A 38 12.26 3.49 2.56
C SER A 38 11.85 3.89 3.99
N GLN A 39 10.57 4.12 4.23
CA GLN A 39 10.00 4.42 5.56
C GLN A 39 9.50 3.15 6.27
N GLY A 40 9.72 1.96 5.70
CA GLY A 40 9.34 0.67 6.30
C GLY A 40 7.92 0.21 5.98
N TYR A 41 7.20 0.89 5.09
CA TYR A 41 5.89 0.42 4.63
C TYR A 41 6.04 -0.69 3.58
N GLU A 42 5.13 -1.66 3.61
CA GLU A 42 4.94 -2.57 2.48
C GLU A 42 4.15 -1.84 1.39
N ALA A 43 4.87 -1.33 0.40
CA ALA A 43 4.32 -0.45 -0.62
C ALA A 43 4.63 -0.93 -2.05
N TYR A 44 3.62 -0.87 -2.91
CA TYR A 44 3.71 -1.24 -4.32
C TYR A 44 3.21 -0.11 -5.22
N SER A 45 3.63 -0.12 -6.49
CA SER A 45 3.09 0.77 -7.52
C SER A 45 2.29 -0.03 -8.54
N LEU A 46 1.12 0.47 -8.93
CA LEU A 46 0.36 -0.11 -10.03
C LEU A 46 1.08 0.09 -11.36
N ARG A 47 1.51 -0.99 -12.00
CA ARG A 47 2.16 -0.95 -13.32
C ARG A 47 1.18 -0.41 -14.36
N GLY A 48 1.60 0.57 -15.16
CA GLY A 48 0.74 1.23 -16.15
C GLY A 48 -0.30 2.19 -15.55
N GLY A 49 -0.37 2.31 -14.23
CA GLY A 49 -1.24 3.25 -13.52
C GLY A 49 -2.74 3.06 -13.81
N MET A 50 -3.49 4.13 -13.65
CA MET A 50 -4.92 4.17 -13.96
C MET A 50 -5.22 3.89 -15.43
N GLY A 51 -4.28 4.13 -16.35
CA GLY A 51 -4.42 3.75 -17.75
C GLY A 51 -4.57 2.23 -17.92
N ALA A 52 -3.69 1.45 -17.28
CA ALA A 52 -3.80 -0.01 -17.29
C ALA A 52 -5.05 -0.50 -16.56
N TRP A 53 -5.41 0.11 -15.43
CA TRP A 53 -6.63 -0.22 -14.68
C TRP A 53 -7.89 -0.08 -15.55
N ARG A 54 -8.04 1.07 -16.22
CA ARG A 54 -9.16 1.33 -17.14
C ARG A 54 -9.14 0.38 -18.34
N SER A 55 -7.97 0.11 -18.90
CA SER A 55 -7.83 -0.79 -20.06
C SER A 55 -8.18 -2.23 -19.71
N ALA A 56 -8.01 -2.63 -18.45
CA ALA A 56 -8.46 -3.93 -17.94
C ALA A 56 -9.98 -3.99 -17.70
N GLY A 57 -10.71 -2.89 -17.92
CA GLY A 57 -12.16 -2.83 -17.69
C GLY A 57 -12.55 -2.77 -16.21
N GLU A 58 -11.60 -2.46 -15.34
CA GLU A 58 -11.85 -2.41 -13.90
C GLU A 58 -12.72 -1.21 -13.52
N PRO A 59 -13.53 -1.31 -12.44
CA PRO A 59 -14.39 -0.22 -12.01
C PRO A 59 -13.63 1.06 -11.70
N VAL A 60 -14.16 2.18 -12.18
CA VAL A 60 -13.72 3.54 -11.85
C VAL A 60 -14.94 4.31 -11.36
N ARG A 61 -14.76 5.08 -10.29
CA ARG A 61 -15.77 6.01 -9.78
C ARG A 61 -15.37 7.45 -10.08
#